data_AF-A0A2H1V3H8-F1
#
_entry.id   AF-A0A2H1V3H8-F1
#
_cell.length_a   1.000
_cell.length_b   1.000
_cell.length_c   1.000
_cell.angle_alpha   90.00
_cell.angle_beta   90.00
_cell.angle_gamma   90.00
#
_symmetry.space_group_name_H-M   'P 1'
#
loop_
_entity.id
_entity.type
_entity.pdbx_description
1 polymer ?
#
loop_
_entity_poly.entity_id
_entity_poly.type
_entity_poly.pdbx_seq_one_letter_code
_entity_poly.pdbx_strand_id
1 'polypeptide(L)'
;IVKAVSNMVAAMIMFIEELGLYGGSLGILSYIVLLERLKRKAVTKEEELLYKVTITHCIKARATLLSAMESDTGYDKIIKHSSEKVLLMLNILKEYNPAIMDTPGVLLKVNKHRKPLSAIIFTKQRFTAKVLFNLLKDVKDTNPEEFGFLKHDFVVGFNVNPLKNTREEYYVKKCSHKALLKFKN
;
A
#
# COMPACT_ATOMS: atom_id res chain seq x y z
N ILE A 1 17.45 14.39 12.89
CA ILE A 1 17.14 13.03 12.41
C ILE A 1 16.24 12.25 13.36
N VAL A 2 16.46 12.34 14.68
CA VAL A 2 15.58 11.72 15.70
C VAL A 2 14.09 12.03 15.48
N LYS A 3 13.72 13.30 15.26
CA LYS A 3 12.33 13.69 14.94
C LYS A 3 11.77 12.99 13.69
N ALA A 4 12.60 12.80 12.66
CA ALA A 4 12.16 12.15 11.42
C ALA A 4 11.92 10.65 11.65
N VAL A 5 12.81 9.97 12.39
CA VAL A 5 12.64 8.56 12.78
C VAL A 5 11.41 8.39 13.67
N SER A 6 11.21 9.28 14.65
CA SER A 6 10.01 9.28 15.50
C SER A 6 8.72 9.41 14.66
N ASN A 7 8.70 10.32 13.68
CA ASN A 7 7.56 10.46 12.76
C ASN A 7 7.33 9.20 11.91
N MET A 8 8.38 8.48 11.50
CA MET A 8 8.24 7.22 10.77
C MET A 8 7.62 6.13 11.64
N VAL A 9 8.03 6.04 12.91
CA VAL A 9 7.44 5.10 13.87
C VAL A 9 5.97 5.44 14.13
N ALA A 10 5.64 6.72 14.33
CA ALA A 10 4.25 7.15 14.46
C ALA A 10 3.41 6.80 13.23
N ALA A 11 3.97 6.94 12.02
CA ALA A 11 3.28 6.54 10.79
C ALA A 11 3.07 5.02 10.70
N MET A 12 4.01 4.20 11.19
CA MET A 12 3.82 2.74 11.27
C MET A 12 2.68 2.37 12.21
N ILE A 13 2.57 3.04 13.36
CA ILE A 13 1.46 2.87 14.31
C ILE A 13 0.14 3.21 13.62
N MET A 14 0.08 4.36 12.94
CA MET A 14 -1.13 4.75 12.20
C MET A 14 -1.52 3.75 11.10
N PHE A 15 -0.57 3.05 10.47
CA PHE A 15 -0.92 2.01 9.49
C PHE A 15 -1.56 0.78 10.13
N ILE A 16 -1.10 0.40 11.32
CA ILE A 16 -1.72 -0.71 12.06
C ILE A 16 -3.17 -0.32 12.42
N GLU A 17 -3.38 0.92 12.87
CA GLU A 17 -4.71 1.43 13.24
C GLU A 17 -5.64 1.59 12.02
N GLU A 18 -5.17 2.21 10.93
CA GLU A 18 -6.02 2.52 9.78
C GLU A 18 -6.24 1.33 8.83
N LEU A 19 -5.25 0.44 8.66
CA LEU A 19 -5.29 -0.66 7.68
C LEU A 19 -5.43 -2.05 8.32
N GLY A 20 -5.32 -2.15 9.65
CA GLY A 20 -5.30 -3.42 10.37
C GLY A 20 -3.91 -4.06 10.42
N LEU A 21 -3.84 -5.25 11.01
CA LEU A 21 -2.60 -6.02 11.20
C LEU A 21 -1.92 -6.34 9.86
N TYR A 22 -2.70 -6.74 8.85
CA TYR A 22 -2.16 -7.09 7.53
C TYR A 22 -1.52 -5.89 6.85
N GLY A 23 -2.28 -4.80 6.68
CA GLY A 23 -1.79 -3.55 6.09
C GLY A 23 -0.68 -2.90 6.91
N GLY A 24 -0.75 -3.00 8.25
CA GLY A 24 0.31 -2.57 9.16
C GLY A 24 1.62 -3.32 8.92
N SER A 25 1.57 -4.64 8.72
CA SER A 25 2.77 -5.45 8.43
C SER A 25 3.43 -5.07 7.10
N LEU A 26 2.64 -4.74 6.08
CA LEU A 26 3.12 -4.21 4.79
C LEU A 26 3.68 -2.80 4.94
N GLY A 27 3.05 -1.97 5.78
CA GLY A 27 3.50 -0.63 6.13
C GLY A 27 4.87 -0.64 6.80
N ILE A 28 5.05 -1.50 7.81
CA ILE A 28 6.34 -1.68 8.50
C ILE A 28 7.40 -2.18 7.52
N LEU A 29 7.10 -3.17 6.68
CA LEU A 29 8.05 -3.65 5.66
C LEU A 29 8.50 -2.52 4.72
N SER A 30 7.55 -1.71 4.26
CA SER A 30 7.83 -0.57 3.39
C SER A 30 8.75 0.45 4.07
N TYR A 31 8.56 0.69 5.38
CA TYR A 31 9.45 1.57 6.16
C TYR A 31 10.81 0.94 6.47
N ILE A 32 10.90 -0.37 6.68
CA ILE A 32 12.20 -1.07 6.82
C ILE A 32 13.05 -0.84 5.57
N VAL A 33 12.44 -1.01 4.38
CA VAL A 33 13.14 -0.75 3.10
C VAL A 33 13.59 0.72 2.98
N LEU A 34 12.77 1.66 3.45
CA LEU A 34 13.15 3.08 3.47
C LEU A 34 14.32 3.34 4.43
N LEU A 35 14.25 2.82 5.65
CA LEU A 35 15.29 2.97 6.67
C LEU A 35 16.62 2.35 6.21
N GLU A 36 16.59 1.19 5.55
CA GLU A 36 17.78 0.57 4.95
C GLU A 36 18.43 1.47 3.89
N ARG A 37 17.64 2.17 3.08
CA ARG A 37 18.16 3.14 2.11
C ARG A 37 18.75 4.37 2.80
N LEU A 38 18.13 4.86 3.85
CA LEU A 38 18.62 6.00 4.62
C LEU A 38 19.91 5.67 5.37
N LYS A 39 20.02 4.45 5.92
CA LYS A 39 21.24 3.94 6.56
C LYS A 39 22.45 3.98 5.62
N ARG A 40 22.27 3.61 4.34
CA ARG A 40 23.35 3.69 3.32
C ARG A 40 23.78 5.11 2.96
N LYS A 41 22.91 6.10 3.24
CA LYS A 41 23.17 7.53 3.00
C LYS A 41 23.57 8.26 4.29
N ALA A 42 23.69 7.56 5.41
CA ALA A 42 24.08 8.15 6.68
C ALA A 42 25.52 8.67 6.61
N VAL A 43 25.74 9.86 7.18
CA VAL A 43 27.06 10.50 7.17
C VAL A 43 27.80 10.25 8.48
N THR A 44 27.05 10.14 9.58
CA THR A 44 27.60 9.95 10.92
C THR A 44 27.32 8.55 11.45
N LYS A 45 28.17 8.06 12.37
CA LYS A 45 28.01 6.74 12.98
C LYS A 45 26.77 6.69 13.88
N GLU A 46 26.42 7.80 14.51
CA GLU A 46 25.25 7.95 15.36
C GLU A 46 23.95 7.81 14.55
N GLU A 47 23.90 8.40 13.36
CA GLU A 47 22.77 8.23 12.43
C GLU A 47 22.63 6.79 11.95
N GLU A 48 23.74 6.17 11.55
CA GLU A 48 23.75 4.77 11.12
C GLU A 48 23.26 3.85 12.23
N LEU A 49 23.76 4.05 13.46
CA LEU A 49 23.36 3.31 14.64
C LEU A 49 21.85 3.48 14.92
N LEU A 50 21.34 4.71 14.85
CA LEU A 50 19.93 4.99 15.06
C LEU A 50 19.04 4.26 14.04
N TYR A 51 19.41 4.30 12.75
CA TYR A 51 18.68 3.55 11.72
C TYR A 51 18.75 2.04 11.98
N LYS A 52 19.92 1.51 12.33
CA LYS A 52 20.12 0.08 12.62
C LYS A 52 19.23 -0.39 13.78
N VAL A 53 19.25 0.34 14.90
CA VAL A 53 18.40 0.05 16.06
C VAL A 53 16.92 0.09 15.68
N THR A 54 16.51 1.12 14.95
CA THR A 54 15.11 1.26 14.50
C THR A 54 14.69 0.08 13.62
N ILE A 55 15.52 -0.32 12.65
CA ILE A 55 15.27 -1.46 11.76
C ILE A 55 15.11 -2.74 12.57
N THR A 56 15.99 -2.99 13.55
CA THR A 56 15.89 -4.18 14.42
C THR A 56 14.54 -4.21 15.16
N HIS A 57 14.08 -3.09 15.71
CA HIS A 57 12.77 -3.02 16.37
C HIS A 57 11.60 -3.16 15.38
N CYS A 58 11.68 -2.57 14.18
CA CYS A 58 10.68 -2.76 13.15
C CYS A 58 10.56 -4.22 12.68
N ILE A 59 11.68 -4.93 12.55
CA ILE A 59 11.68 -6.37 12.20
C ILE A 59 10.99 -7.18 13.30
N LYS A 60 11.31 -6.92 14.57
CA LYS A 60 10.66 -7.57 15.71
C LYS A 60 9.16 -7.30 15.72
N ALA A 61 8.75 -6.03 15.60
CA ALA A 61 7.34 -5.66 15.57
C ALA A 61 6.60 -6.34 14.41
N ARG A 62 7.19 -6.37 13.20
CA ARG A 62 6.61 -7.08 12.06
C ARG A 62 6.51 -8.58 12.31
N ALA A 63 7.51 -9.20 12.92
CA ALA A 63 7.46 -10.62 13.26
C ALA A 63 6.28 -10.92 14.20
N THR A 64 6.08 -10.10 15.23
CA THR A 64 4.92 -10.22 16.13
C THR A 64 3.59 -10.14 15.39
N LEU A 65 3.45 -9.19 14.45
CA LEU A 65 2.24 -9.10 13.62
C LEU A 65 2.05 -10.32 12.73
N LEU A 66 3.12 -10.82 12.12
CA LEU A 66 3.05 -12.00 11.26
C LEU A 66 2.65 -13.25 12.04
N SER A 67 3.21 -13.45 13.23
CA SER A 67 2.87 -14.58 14.09
C SER A 67 1.43 -14.52 14.60
N ALA A 68 0.89 -13.32 14.85
CA ALA A 68 -0.53 -13.15 15.15
C ALA A 68 -1.45 -13.52 13.96
N MET A 69 -0.92 -13.58 12.74
CA MET A 69 -1.65 -13.94 11.52
C MET A 69 -1.24 -15.31 10.95
N GLU A 70 -0.45 -16.11 11.67
CA GLU A 70 0.07 -17.39 11.15
C GLU A 70 -1.04 -18.44 10.95
N SER A 71 -2.15 -18.34 11.67
CA SER A 71 -3.31 -19.24 11.56
C SER A 71 -4.01 -19.19 10.20
N ASP A 72 -3.92 -18.07 9.51
CA ASP A 72 -4.70 -17.79 8.31
C ASP A 72 -3.80 -17.66 7.08
N THR A 73 -4.29 -18.17 5.94
CA THR A 73 -3.54 -18.22 4.67
C THR A 73 -4.34 -17.59 3.52
N GLY A 74 -3.64 -17.24 2.44
CA GLY A 74 -4.26 -16.70 1.23
C GLY A 74 -5.09 -15.44 1.47
N TYR A 75 -6.26 -15.39 0.84
CA TYR A 75 -7.17 -14.24 0.90
C TYR A 75 -7.83 -14.08 2.27
N ASP A 76 -8.08 -15.18 2.99
CA ASP A 76 -8.69 -15.16 4.33
C ASP A 76 -7.83 -14.41 5.34
N LYS A 77 -6.51 -14.55 5.23
CA LYS A 77 -5.54 -13.78 6.02
C LYS A 77 -5.73 -12.28 5.82
N ILE A 78 -5.99 -11.85 4.59
CA ILE A 78 -6.19 -10.43 4.28
C ILE A 78 -7.52 -9.96 4.86
N ILE A 79 -8.61 -10.72 4.68
CA ILE A 79 -9.93 -10.31 5.18
C ILE A 79 -9.94 -10.24 6.72
N LYS A 80 -9.51 -11.31 7.40
CA LYS A 80 -9.62 -11.42 8.86
C LYS A 80 -8.77 -10.40 9.62
N HIS A 81 -7.66 -9.97 9.02
CA HIS A 81 -6.67 -9.13 9.68
C HIS A 81 -6.57 -7.71 9.11
N SER A 82 -7.47 -7.33 8.19
CA SER A 82 -7.60 -5.96 7.70
C SER A 82 -8.65 -5.19 8.50
N SER A 83 -8.52 -3.87 8.55
CA SER A 83 -9.52 -3.02 9.19
C SER A 83 -10.84 -3.01 8.42
N GLU A 84 -11.95 -2.71 9.10
CA GLU A 84 -13.28 -2.56 8.49
C GLU A 84 -13.28 -1.59 7.30
N LYS A 85 -12.47 -0.53 7.39
CA LYS A 85 -12.30 0.45 6.32
C LYS A 85 -11.74 -0.19 5.05
N VAL A 86 -10.75 -1.07 5.19
CA VAL A 86 -10.16 -1.79 4.05
C VAL A 86 -11.17 -2.80 3.51
N LEU A 87 -11.89 -3.51 4.37
CA LEU A 87 -12.93 -4.46 3.94
C LEU A 87 -14.05 -3.78 3.17
N LEU A 88 -14.53 -2.63 3.64
CA LEU A 88 -15.53 -1.84 2.94
C LEU A 88 -15.03 -1.37 1.57
N MET A 89 -13.78 -0.93 1.48
CA MET A 89 -13.17 -0.60 0.20
C MET A 89 -13.10 -1.82 -0.74
N LEU A 90 -12.70 -3.01 -0.25
CA LEU A 90 -12.66 -4.22 -1.06
C LEU A 90 -14.05 -4.64 -1.53
N ASN A 91 -15.07 -4.53 -0.68
CA ASN A 91 -16.45 -4.82 -1.03
C ASN A 91 -16.96 -3.87 -2.13
N ILE A 92 -16.68 -2.57 -2.01
CA ILE A 92 -17.00 -1.61 -3.07
C ILE A 92 -16.31 -2.01 -4.37
N LEU A 93 -15.02 -2.35 -4.35
CA LEU A 93 -14.30 -2.75 -5.57
C LEU A 93 -14.90 -4.01 -6.19
N LYS A 94 -15.27 -5.01 -5.39
CA LYS A 94 -15.91 -6.26 -5.82
C LYS A 94 -17.23 -6.02 -6.54
N GLU A 95 -18.04 -5.06 -6.11
CA GLU A 95 -19.33 -4.72 -6.73
C GLU A 95 -19.19 -4.25 -8.20
N TYR A 96 -18.01 -3.81 -8.63
CA TYR A 96 -17.75 -3.39 -10.01
C TYR A 96 -17.05 -4.45 -10.86
N ASN A 97 -17.04 -5.71 -10.43
CA ASN A 97 -16.51 -6.80 -11.25
C ASN A 97 -17.37 -6.98 -12.52
N PRO A 98 -16.78 -6.86 -13.73
CA PRO A 98 -17.53 -7.02 -14.98
C PRO A 98 -18.19 -8.40 -15.12
N ALA A 99 -17.59 -9.46 -14.57
CA ALA A 99 -18.18 -10.81 -14.62
C ALA A 99 -19.53 -10.90 -13.87
N ILE A 100 -19.73 -10.07 -12.84
CA ILE A 100 -20.99 -10.01 -12.09
C ILE A 100 -22.03 -9.20 -12.89
N MET A 101 -21.61 -8.23 -13.71
CA MET A 101 -22.53 -7.46 -14.55
C MET A 101 -23.21 -8.29 -15.65
N ASP A 102 -22.52 -9.32 -16.14
CA ASP A 102 -22.99 -10.18 -17.23
C ASP A 102 -23.90 -11.34 -16.75
N THR A 103 -24.07 -11.53 -15.44
CA THR A 103 -24.95 -12.59 -14.90
C THR A 103 -26.42 -12.13 -14.85
N PRO A 104 -27.34 -12.82 -15.56
CA PRO A 104 -28.77 -12.48 -15.53
C PRO A 104 -29.40 -12.88 -14.19
N GLY A 105 -30.15 -11.97 -13.56
CA GLY A 105 -30.94 -12.24 -12.35
C GLY A 105 -30.42 -11.64 -11.04
N VAL A 106 -29.20 -11.08 -11.01
CA VAL A 106 -28.69 -10.38 -9.81
C VAL A 106 -29.14 -8.92 -9.82
N LEU A 107 -29.82 -8.48 -8.76
CA LEU A 107 -30.09 -7.06 -8.49
C LEU A 107 -28.77 -6.36 -8.15
N LEU A 108 -28.13 -5.80 -9.16
CA LEU A 108 -26.94 -4.97 -8.95
C LEU A 108 -27.35 -3.68 -8.23
N LYS A 109 -26.65 -3.33 -7.14
CA LYS A 109 -26.77 -2.00 -6.50
C LYS A 109 -26.26 -0.88 -7.40
N VAL A 110 -25.52 -1.22 -8.47
CA VAL A 110 -24.88 -0.29 -9.40
C VAL A 110 -25.55 -0.39 -10.77
N ASN A 111 -25.76 0.76 -11.40
CA ASN A 111 -26.39 0.89 -12.72
C ASN A 111 -25.67 0.06 -13.80
N LYS A 112 -26.38 -0.89 -14.45
CA LYS A 112 -25.89 -1.72 -15.57
C LYS A 112 -25.35 -0.92 -16.76
N HIS A 113 -25.77 0.35 -16.89
CA HIS A 113 -25.32 1.25 -17.95
C HIS A 113 -23.96 1.91 -17.68
N ARG A 114 -23.32 1.68 -16.51
CA ARG A 114 -22.03 2.29 -16.19
C ARG A 114 -20.88 1.53 -16.86
N LYS A 115 -19.99 2.30 -17.48
CA LYS A 115 -18.67 1.86 -17.98
C LYS A 115 -17.86 1.17 -16.86
N PRO A 116 -16.89 0.31 -17.19
CA PRO A 116 -16.00 -0.31 -16.22
C PRO A 116 -15.39 0.73 -15.26
N LEU A 117 -15.20 0.33 -13.99
CA LEU A 117 -14.78 1.21 -12.91
C LEU A 117 -13.46 1.92 -13.25
N SER A 118 -13.54 3.25 -13.38
CA SER A 118 -12.38 4.15 -13.33
C SER A 118 -12.55 5.04 -12.09
N ALA A 119 -11.70 4.80 -11.09
CA ALA A 119 -11.83 5.44 -9.78
C ALA A 119 -10.46 5.85 -9.22
N ILE A 120 -10.49 6.83 -8.33
CA ILE A 120 -9.31 7.34 -7.62
C ILE A 120 -9.56 7.14 -6.12
N ILE A 121 -8.65 6.43 -5.45
CA ILE A 121 -8.67 6.27 -3.99
C ILE A 121 -7.78 7.34 -3.37
N PHE A 122 -8.39 8.29 -2.67
CA PHE A 122 -7.65 9.33 -1.96
C PHE A 122 -7.14 8.83 -0.61
N THR A 123 -5.83 8.94 -0.41
CA THR A 123 -5.18 8.62 0.87
C THR A 123 -4.60 9.88 1.50
N LYS A 124 -4.70 9.99 2.84
CA LYS A 124 -4.17 11.16 3.59
C LYS A 124 -2.67 11.35 3.41
N GLN A 125 -1.90 10.26 3.36
CA GLN A 125 -0.44 10.30 3.25
C GLN A 125 0.05 9.60 1.99
N ARG A 126 1.13 10.16 1.42
CA ARG A 126 1.85 9.62 0.25
C ARG A 126 2.28 8.17 0.41
N PHE A 127 2.62 7.79 1.64
CA PHE A 127 3.15 6.47 1.94
C PHE A 127 2.03 5.43 2.04
N THR A 128 0.85 5.81 2.52
CA THR A 128 -0.36 4.96 2.51
C THR A 128 -0.70 4.47 1.11
N ALA A 129 -0.59 5.33 0.08
CA ALA A 129 -0.84 4.94 -1.30
C ALA A 129 0.07 3.79 -1.77
N LYS A 130 1.33 3.75 -1.32
CA LYS A 130 2.27 2.66 -1.63
C LYS A 130 1.89 1.36 -0.94
N VAL A 131 1.50 1.46 0.33
CA VAL A 131 1.06 0.30 1.13
C VAL A 131 -0.23 -0.28 0.53
N LEU A 132 -1.19 0.59 0.19
CA LEU A 132 -2.44 0.18 -0.42
C LEU A 132 -2.25 -0.47 -1.78
N PHE A 133 -1.31 0.03 -2.60
CA PHE A 133 -0.95 -0.61 -3.86
C PHE A 133 -0.48 -2.05 -3.65
N ASN A 134 0.42 -2.29 -2.69
CA ASN A 134 0.89 -3.65 -2.38
C ASN A 134 -0.24 -4.53 -1.82
N LEU A 135 -1.12 -3.98 -0.99
CA LEU A 135 -2.28 -4.71 -0.47
C LEU A 135 -3.23 -5.14 -1.59
N LEU A 136 -3.57 -4.24 -2.52
CA LEU A 136 -4.43 -4.56 -3.67
C LEU A 136 -3.78 -5.56 -4.63
N LYS A 137 -2.45 -5.52 -4.74
CA LYS A 137 -1.69 -6.51 -5.50
C LYS A 137 -1.81 -7.89 -4.85
N ASP A 138 -1.58 -7.99 -3.55
CA ASP A 138 -1.72 -9.26 -2.82
C ASP A 138 -3.15 -9.81 -2.89
N VAL A 139 -4.17 -8.94 -2.79
CA VAL A 139 -5.58 -9.33 -2.95
C VAL A 139 -5.85 -9.91 -4.33
N LYS A 140 -5.32 -9.28 -5.38
CA LYS A 140 -5.46 -9.77 -6.75
C LYS A 140 -4.75 -11.12 -6.95
N ASP A 141 -3.56 -11.27 -6.38
CA ASP A 141 -2.75 -12.49 -6.51
C ASP A 141 -3.35 -13.66 -5.70
N THR A 142 -3.99 -13.37 -4.57
CA THR A 142 -4.61 -14.39 -3.69
C THR A 142 -6.06 -14.74 -4.04
N ASN A 143 -6.80 -13.85 -4.70
CA ASN A 143 -8.16 -14.08 -5.16
C ASN A 143 -8.37 -13.52 -6.58
N PRO A 144 -7.86 -14.21 -7.61
CA PRO A 144 -7.95 -13.74 -8.99
C PRO A 144 -9.37 -13.81 -9.56
N GLU A 145 -10.23 -14.69 -9.05
CA GLU A 145 -11.62 -14.83 -9.52
C GLU A 145 -12.42 -13.54 -9.26
N GLU A 146 -12.28 -13.00 -8.06
CA GLU A 146 -13.02 -11.79 -7.67
C GLU A 146 -12.30 -10.51 -8.02
N PHE A 147 -10.96 -10.48 -8.04
CA PHE A 147 -10.18 -9.23 -8.20
C PHE A 147 -9.25 -9.21 -9.42
N GLY A 148 -9.25 -10.25 -10.26
CA GLY A 148 -8.38 -10.35 -11.43
C GLY A 148 -8.55 -9.21 -12.44
N PHE A 149 -9.77 -8.67 -12.55
CA PHE A 149 -10.11 -7.54 -13.41
C PHE A 149 -9.47 -6.21 -12.95
N LEU A 150 -9.07 -6.10 -11.67
CA LEU A 150 -8.58 -4.86 -11.10
C LEU A 150 -7.23 -4.48 -11.73
N LYS A 151 -7.20 -3.31 -12.37
CA LYS A 151 -5.97 -2.65 -12.85
C LYS A 151 -5.72 -1.46 -11.94
N HIS A 152 -4.89 -1.67 -10.92
CA HIS A 152 -4.54 -0.63 -9.96
C HIS A 152 -3.12 -0.12 -10.24
N ASP A 153 -2.93 1.18 -10.07
CA ASP A 153 -1.65 1.88 -10.10
C ASP A 153 -1.73 3.01 -9.06
N PHE A 154 -0.58 3.53 -8.62
CA PHE A 154 -0.53 4.64 -7.67
C PHE A 154 0.30 5.79 -8.20
N VAL A 155 -0.06 6.99 -7.77
CA VAL A 155 0.69 8.22 -8.06
C VAL A 155 1.05 8.87 -6.73
N VAL A 156 2.29 9.33 -6.63
CA VAL A 156 2.77 10.06 -5.45
C VAL A 156 3.34 11.38 -5.93
N GLY A 157 3.00 12.48 -5.24
CA GLY A 157 3.53 13.79 -5.57
C GLY A 157 5.07 13.77 -5.58
N PHE A 158 5.65 14.19 -6.69
CA PHE A 158 7.09 14.33 -6.91
C PHE A 158 7.43 15.82 -7.09
N ASN A 159 8.54 16.27 -6.51
CA ASN A 159 9.09 17.59 -6.77
C ASN A 159 10.52 17.39 -7.23
N VAL A 160 10.72 17.36 -8.56
CA VAL A 160 12.03 17.05 -9.12
C VAL A 160 12.84 18.33 -9.30
N ASN A 161 13.87 18.55 -8.48
CA ASN A 161 14.82 19.65 -8.65
C ASN A 161 16.05 19.18 -9.45
N PRO A 162 16.33 19.73 -10.64
CA PRO A 162 17.46 19.32 -11.48
C PRO A 162 18.83 19.41 -10.79
N LEU A 163 18.99 20.30 -9.79
CA LEU A 163 20.30 20.58 -9.16
C LEU A 163 20.60 19.73 -7.93
N LYS A 164 19.59 19.09 -7.34
CA LYS A 164 19.71 18.39 -6.04
C LYS A 164 19.26 16.94 -6.08
N ASN A 165 18.75 16.46 -7.21
CA ASN A 165 18.01 15.21 -7.24
C ASN A 165 18.79 13.99 -7.70
N THR A 166 18.49 12.89 -7.04
CA THR A 166 19.00 11.57 -7.38
C THR A 166 18.22 10.94 -8.54
N ARG A 167 18.82 9.97 -9.25
CA ARG A 167 18.17 9.19 -10.33
C ARG A 167 16.84 8.54 -9.87
N GLU A 168 16.70 8.24 -8.58
CA GLU A 168 15.49 7.67 -7.98
C GLU A 168 14.27 8.60 -8.13
N GLU A 169 14.44 9.91 -7.96
CA GLU A 169 13.33 10.87 -8.02
C GLU A 169 12.81 11.06 -9.45
N TYR A 170 13.73 11.04 -10.43
CA TYR A 170 13.37 11.01 -11.85
C TYR A 170 12.61 9.74 -12.22
N TYR A 171 13.00 8.59 -11.66
CA TYR A 171 12.29 7.34 -11.88
C TYR A 171 10.86 7.40 -11.31
N VAL A 172 10.68 7.93 -10.09
CA VAL A 172 9.35 8.13 -9.49
C VAL A 172 8.46 9.04 -10.35
N LYS A 173 9.01 10.14 -10.89
CA LYS A 173 8.31 11.01 -11.84
C LYS A 173 7.88 10.26 -13.09
N LYS A 174 8.78 9.47 -13.69
CA LYS A 174 8.50 8.66 -14.89
C LYS A 174 7.38 7.64 -14.63
N CYS A 175 7.45 6.91 -13.52
CA CYS A 175 6.42 5.94 -13.14
C CYS A 175 5.07 6.61 -12.88
N SER A 176 5.06 7.74 -12.17
CA SER A 176 3.83 8.51 -11.91
C SER A 176 3.19 9.01 -13.21
N HIS A 177 3.99 9.49 -14.16
CA HIS A 177 3.48 9.91 -15.47
C HIS A 177 2.93 8.73 -16.27
N LYS A 178 3.59 7.57 -16.22
CA LYS A 178 3.08 6.33 -16.85
C LYS A 178 1.74 5.90 -16.24
N ALA A 179 1.58 5.99 -14.91
CA ALA A 179 0.32 5.69 -14.25
C ALA A 179 -0.80 6.66 -14.69
N LEU A 180 -0.52 7.95 -14.83
CA LEU A 180 -1.49 8.94 -15.34
C LEU A 180 -1.89 8.67 -16.80
N LEU A 181 -0.93 8.29 -17.66
CA LEU A 181 -1.22 7.91 -19.04
C LEU A 181 -2.10 6.66 -19.12
N LYS A 182 -1.84 5.66 -18.27
CA LYS A 182 -2.69 4.47 -18.17
C LYS A 182 -4.09 4.77 -17.63
N PHE A 183 -4.23 5.79 -16.77
CA PHE A 183 -5.52 6.18 -16.22
C PHE A 183 -6.38 6.96 -17.23
N LYS A 184 -5.74 7.69 -18.15
CA LYS A 184 -6.42 8.42 -19.23
C LYS A 184 -7.00 7.48 -20.30
N ASN A 185 -6.31 6.37 -20.58
CA ASN A 185 -6.62 5.41 -21.63
C ASN A 185 -7.54 4.30 -21.13
#